data_AF-A0A9W4IWW0-F1
#
_entry.id   AF-A0A9W4IWW0-F1
#
_cell.length_a   1.000
_cell.length_b   1.000
_cell.length_c   1.000
_cell.angle_alpha   90.00
_cell.angle_beta   90.00
_cell.angle_gamma   90.00
#
_symmetry.space_group_name_H-M   'P 1'
#
loop_
_entity.id
_entity.type
_entity.pdbx_description
1 polymer ?
#
loop_
_entity_poly.entity_id
_entity_poly.type
_entity_poly.pdbx_seq_one_letter_code
_entity_poly.pdbx_strand_id
1 'polypeptide(L)'
;MQLIPKELDKLTIAHLGFLAQRRLARGVRLNHAEAVALISSVLHELIRDGHYSVADLMSIGKTMLGRRHVLPSVVATLVELQVEGTFISGTYLVTVHHPISSDEGDLERALYGSFLPVPAREAFPDPDPSDFMPEKMPGAVIPAKHARVELNSGRRRIKLKVMSKGDRPIQVGSHYHFIETNPQLHFDRIQSYGFRLDIPAGTSIRFEPGDTKTVTLVEIGGHRVIRGGNWLANGVVDMSRAEEIVTKLQTAGFAHVPEPQADSVLVAGFSMEREAYSRMFGPTTGDLI
;
A
#
# COMPACT_ATOMS: atom_id res chain seq x y z
N MET A 1 16.81 -36.81 12.64
CA MET A 1 16.71 -35.76 11.61
C MET A 1 17.64 -34.63 11.97
N GLN A 2 18.20 -33.91 11.00
CA GLN A 2 19.00 -32.70 11.23
C GLN A 2 18.12 -31.47 10.99
N LEU A 3 17.17 -31.24 11.90
CA LEU A 3 16.20 -30.16 11.77
C LEU A 3 16.87 -28.80 11.99
N ILE A 4 16.72 -27.90 11.04
CA ILE A 4 17.15 -26.50 11.19
C ILE A 4 16.02 -25.66 11.81
N PRO A 5 16.32 -24.49 12.43
CA PRO A 5 15.33 -23.70 13.17
C PRO A 5 14.04 -23.42 12.38
N LYS A 6 14.15 -23.07 11.09
CA LYS A 6 12.98 -22.82 10.23
C LYS A 6 12.06 -24.03 10.06
N GLU A 7 12.59 -25.26 10.15
CA GLU A 7 11.80 -26.49 10.06
C GLU A 7 11.06 -26.77 11.37
N LEU A 8 11.66 -26.40 12.51
CA LEU A 8 10.99 -26.45 13.82
C LEU A 8 9.84 -25.43 13.91
N ASP A 9 10.02 -24.24 13.34
CA ASP A 9 8.96 -23.24 13.25
C ASP A 9 7.80 -23.73 12.38
N LYS A 10 8.10 -24.32 11.20
CA LYS A 10 7.07 -24.91 10.33
C LYS A 10 6.35 -26.08 10.97
N LEU A 11 7.06 -26.90 11.76
CA LEU A 11 6.42 -27.96 12.55
C LEU A 11 5.45 -27.38 13.59
N THR A 12 5.82 -26.28 14.23
CA THR A 12 4.93 -25.57 15.18
C THR A 12 3.67 -25.04 14.48
N ILE A 13 3.83 -24.44 13.29
CA ILE A 13 2.71 -23.99 12.47
C ILE A 13 1.80 -25.18 12.10
N ALA A 14 2.36 -26.31 11.68
CA ALA A 14 1.59 -27.51 11.35
C ALA A 14 0.77 -28.02 12.55
N HIS A 15 1.36 -28.03 13.75
CA HIS A 15 0.64 -28.40 14.97
C HIS A 15 -0.50 -27.44 15.32
N LEU A 16 -0.28 -26.12 15.21
CA LEU A 16 -1.32 -25.12 15.43
C LEU A 16 -2.42 -25.20 14.36
N GLY A 17 -2.05 -25.45 13.11
CA GLY A 17 -2.98 -25.67 12.00
C GLY A 17 -3.86 -26.89 12.23
N PHE A 18 -3.27 -28.02 12.64
CA PHE A 18 -4.04 -29.22 12.97
C PHE A 18 -4.97 -29.00 14.19
N LEU A 19 -4.53 -28.24 15.20
CA LEU A 19 -5.40 -27.84 16.31
C LEU A 19 -6.61 -27.02 15.82
N ALA A 20 -6.39 -26.08 14.91
CA ALA A 20 -7.45 -25.28 14.30
C ALA A 20 -8.38 -26.15 13.43
N GLN A 21 -7.86 -27.08 12.64
CA GLN A 21 -8.66 -28.04 11.87
C GLN A 21 -9.56 -28.89 12.78
N ARG A 22 -9.05 -29.37 13.93
CA ARG A 22 -9.85 -30.11 14.93
C ARG A 22 -10.95 -29.27 15.59
N ARG A 23 -10.75 -27.95 15.70
CA ARG A 23 -11.76 -27.01 16.20
C ARG A 23 -12.82 -26.77 15.13
N LEU A 24 -12.40 -26.52 13.90
CA LEU A 24 -13.28 -26.33 12.75
C LEU A 24 -14.15 -27.58 12.52
N ALA A 25 -13.56 -28.78 12.54
CA ALA A 25 -14.26 -30.05 12.33
C ALA A 25 -15.37 -30.35 13.35
N ARG A 26 -15.39 -29.65 14.50
CA ARG A 26 -16.47 -29.75 15.51
C ARG A 26 -17.37 -28.50 15.57
N GLY A 27 -17.34 -27.63 14.56
CA GLY A 27 -18.23 -26.47 14.45
C GLY A 27 -17.76 -25.19 15.15
N VAL A 28 -16.49 -25.09 15.56
CA VAL A 28 -15.99 -23.86 16.20
C VAL A 28 -15.64 -22.81 15.16
N ARG A 29 -16.20 -21.60 15.31
CA ARG A 29 -15.77 -20.41 14.56
C ARG A 29 -14.36 -19.99 14.99
N LEU A 30 -13.44 -19.98 14.06
CA LEU A 30 -12.02 -19.74 14.33
C LEU A 30 -11.73 -18.26 14.60
N ASN A 31 -10.83 -17.99 15.54
CA ASN A 31 -10.26 -16.67 15.75
C ASN A 31 -9.10 -16.38 14.76
N HIS A 32 -8.47 -15.21 14.87
CA HIS A 32 -7.41 -14.78 13.95
C HIS A 32 -6.23 -15.77 13.90
N ALA A 33 -5.69 -16.16 15.07
CA ALA A 33 -4.53 -17.03 15.15
C ALA A 33 -4.83 -18.44 14.61
N GLU A 34 -6.03 -18.95 14.87
CA GLU A 34 -6.48 -20.25 14.37
C GLU A 34 -6.68 -20.24 12.85
N ALA A 35 -7.31 -19.21 12.30
CA ALA A 35 -7.48 -19.07 10.86
C ALA A 35 -6.13 -18.95 10.14
N VAL A 36 -5.19 -18.16 10.67
CA VAL A 36 -3.82 -18.05 10.15
C VAL A 36 -3.12 -19.40 10.15
N ALA A 37 -3.14 -20.11 11.29
CA ALA A 37 -2.46 -21.39 11.43
C ALA A 37 -3.04 -22.46 10.49
N LEU A 38 -4.37 -22.52 10.37
CA LEU A 38 -5.04 -23.46 9.48
C LEU A 38 -4.65 -23.22 8.02
N ILE A 39 -4.85 -21.99 7.53
CA ILE A 39 -4.58 -21.66 6.12
C ILE A 39 -3.09 -21.89 5.81
N SER A 40 -2.20 -21.45 6.70
CA SER A 40 -0.74 -21.65 6.53
C SER A 40 -0.37 -23.13 6.45
N SER A 41 -0.91 -23.95 7.36
CA SER A 41 -0.63 -25.38 7.41
C SER A 41 -1.14 -26.10 6.16
N VAL A 42 -2.37 -25.81 5.71
CA VAL A 42 -2.92 -26.42 4.49
C VAL A 42 -2.11 -25.99 3.27
N LEU A 43 -1.71 -24.72 3.17
CA LEU A 43 -0.83 -24.27 2.10
C LEU A 43 0.52 -25.00 2.12
N HIS A 44 1.11 -25.26 3.28
CA HIS A 44 2.34 -26.06 3.37
C HIS A 44 2.14 -27.49 2.84
N GLU A 45 1.01 -28.13 3.13
CA GLU A 45 0.69 -29.46 2.58
C GLU A 45 0.53 -29.42 1.05
N LEU A 46 -0.21 -28.43 0.53
CA LEU A 46 -0.39 -28.28 -0.92
C LEU A 46 0.92 -27.95 -1.65
N ILE A 47 1.82 -27.19 -1.02
CA ILE A 47 3.18 -26.95 -1.53
C ILE A 47 3.97 -28.25 -1.54
N ARG A 48 3.85 -29.06 -0.49
CA ARG A 48 4.54 -30.34 -0.36
C ARG A 48 4.11 -31.34 -1.43
N ASP A 49 2.85 -31.34 -1.85
CA ASP A 49 2.35 -32.18 -2.93
C ASP A 49 2.91 -31.80 -4.30
N GLY A 50 3.27 -30.52 -4.50
CA GLY A 50 3.97 -30.06 -5.69
C GLY A 50 3.13 -29.96 -6.96
N HIS A 51 1.80 -30.02 -6.85
CA HIS A 51 0.88 -29.90 -7.99
C HIS A 51 0.49 -28.46 -8.35
N TYR A 52 0.69 -27.51 -7.43
CA TYR A 52 0.21 -26.14 -7.56
C TYR A 52 1.34 -25.13 -7.67
N SER A 53 1.14 -24.11 -8.50
CA SER A 53 2.02 -22.94 -8.56
C SER A 53 1.76 -21.99 -7.38
N VAL A 54 2.65 -21.00 -7.19
CA VAL A 54 2.43 -19.91 -6.23
C VAL A 54 1.09 -19.21 -6.49
N ALA A 55 0.78 -18.90 -7.76
CA ALA A 55 -0.45 -18.19 -8.13
C ALA A 55 -1.73 -19.00 -7.83
N ASP A 56 -1.68 -20.31 -8.03
CA ASP A 56 -2.79 -21.20 -7.68
C ASP A 56 -3.04 -21.17 -6.17
N LEU A 57 -1.98 -21.27 -5.38
CA LEU A 57 -2.05 -21.27 -3.91
C LEU A 57 -2.51 -19.93 -3.33
N MET A 58 -2.15 -18.81 -3.97
CA MET A 58 -2.70 -17.48 -3.63
C MET A 58 -4.22 -17.43 -3.78
N SER A 59 -4.76 -18.15 -4.77
CA SER A 59 -6.21 -18.22 -5.02
C SER A 59 -6.88 -19.25 -4.11
N ILE A 60 -6.31 -20.45 -3.99
CA ILE A 60 -6.83 -21.54 -3.16
C ILE A 60 -6.93 -21.12 -1.69
N GLY A 61 -5.94 -20.39 -1.18
CA GLY A 61 -5.94 -19.89 0.21
C GLY A 61 -7.16 -19.03 0.56
N LYS A 62 -7.78 -18.36 -0.42
CA LYS A 62 -9.00 -17.55 -0.22
C LYS A 62 -10.29 -18.36 -0.13
N THR A 63 -10.22 -19.64 -0.50
CA THR A 63 -11.39 -20.51 -0.59
C THR A 63 -11.59 -21.35 0.66
N MET A 64 -10.57 -21.53 1.51
CA MET A 64 -10.61 -22.48 2.62
C MET A 64 -11.62 -22.08 3.71
N LEU A 65 -11.65 -20.80 4.09
CA LEU A 65 -12.50 -20.29 5.17
C LEU A 65 -13.39 -19.16 4.67
N GLY A 66 -14.64 -19.15 5.13
CA GLY A 66 -15.62 -18.10 4.85
C GLY A 66 -16.02 -17.36 6.12
N ARG A 67 -16.81 -16.29 6.00
CA ARG A 67 -17.28 -15.46 7.13
C ARG A 67 -17.99 -16.28 8.22
N ARG A 68 -18.65 -17.37 7.84
CA ARG A 68 -19.36 -18.27 8.79
C ARG A 68 -18.43 -19.12 9.64
N HIS A 69 -17.21 -19.37 9.14
CA HIS A 69 -16.22 -20.28 9.73
C HIS A 69 -15.29 -19.57 10.73
N VAL A 70 -15.38 -18.25 10.84
CA VAL A 70 -14.49 -17.43 11.66
C VAL A 70 -15.29 -16.45 12.54
N LEU A 71 -14.64 -15.88 13.55
CA LEU A 71 -15.20 -14.75 14.29
C LEU A 71 -15.22 -13.49 13.40
N PRO A 72 -16.18 -12.57 13.57
CA PRO A 72 -16.34 -11.40 12.69
C PRO A 72 -15.06 -10.55 12.55
N SER A 73 -14.34 -10.36 13.65
CA SER A 73 -13.09 -9.59 13.67
C SER A 73 -11.97 -10.16 12.78
N VAL A 74 -12.03 -11.44 12.42
CA VAL A 74 -11.02 -12.07 11.57
C VAL A 74 -11.04 -11.47 10.17
N VAL A 75 -12.21 -11.06 9.66
CA VAL A 75 -12.33 -10.46 8.32
C VAL A 75 -11.56 -9.15 8.21
N ALA A 76 -11.56 -8.33 9.27
CA ALA A 76 -10.82 -7.06 9.28
C ALA A 76 -9.36 -7.20 9.73
N THR A 77 -9.04 -8.20 10.55
CA THR A 77 -7.67 -8.36 11.08
C THR A 77 -6.78 -9.23 10.19
N LEU A 78 -7.34 -10.22 9.48
CA LEU A 78 -6.62 -11.09 8.56
C LEU A 78 -6.77 -10.59 7.12
N VAL A 79 -6.11 -9.49 6.80
CA VAL A 79 -6.13 -8.90 5.44
C VAL A 79 -5.06 -9.50 4.52
N GLU A 80 -4.00 -10.05 5.08
CA GLU A 80 -2.92 -10.69 4.36
C GLU A 80 -2.34 -11.83 5.19
N LEU A 81 -2.10 -12.97 4.54
CA LEU A 81 -1.40 -14.10 5.12
C LEU A 81 -0.21 -14.44 4.22
N GLN A 82 0.95 -14.63 4.84
CA GLN A 82 2.19 -14.95 4.15
C GLN A 82 2.75 -16.26 4.67
N VAL A 83 3.11 -17.15 3.74
CA VAL A 83 3.72 -18.43 4.07
C VAL A 83 4.84 -18.75 3.09
N GLU A 84 5.99 -19.17 3.61
CA GLU A 84 7.11 -19.64 2.81
C GLU A 84 7.14 -21.17 2.81
N GLY A 85 7.18 -21.77 1.62
CA GLY A 85 7.23 -23.23 1.45
C GLY A 85 8.29 -23.67 0.44
N THR A 86 8.70 -24.93 0.53
CA THR A 86 9.68 -25.53 -0.36
C THR A 86 8.96 -26.29 -1.47
N PHE A 87 8.80 -25.62 -2.60
CA PHE A 87 8.30 -26.19 -3.85
C PHE A 87 9.37 -27.08 -4.50
N ILE A 88 8.97 -27.82 -5.54
CA ILE A 88 9.87 -28.66 -6.34
C ILE A 88 11.04 -27.84 -6.90
N SER A 89 10.81 -26.57 -7.28
CA SER A 89 11.82 -25.67 -7.85
C SER A 89 12.61 -24.85 -6.82
N GLY A 90 12.32 -25.00 -5.52
CA GLY A 90 12.97 -24.22 -4.47
C GLY A 90 11.98 -23.57 -3.50
N THR A 91 12.47 -22.62 -2.72
CA THR A 91 11.68 -21.98 -1.66
C THR A 91 11.06 -20.68 -2.16
N TYR A 92 9.75 -20.52 -2.02
CA TYR A 92 9.00 -19.34 -2.47
C TYR A 92 8.02 -18.86 -1.41
N LEU A 93 7.72 -17.56 -1.46
CA LEU A 93 6.69 -16.90 -0.67
C LEU A 93 5.33 -17.01 -1.39
N VAL A 94 4.30 -17.42 -0.65
CA VAL A 94 2.90 -17.34 -1.06
C VAL A 94 2.22 -16.29 -0.18
N THR A 95 1.56 -15.33 -0.82
CA THR A 95 0.79 -14.27 -0.14
C THR A 95 -0.68 -14.38 -0.50
N VAL A 96 -1.52 -14.69 0.48
CA VAL A 96 -2.97 -14.75 0.31
C VAL A 96 -3.57 -13.42 0.79
N HIS A 97 -4.02 -12.59 -0.14
CA HIS A 97 -4.72 -11.34 0.18
C HIS A 97 -6.20 -11.59 0.43
N HIS A 98 -6.72 -11.05 1.53
CA HIS A 98 -8.08 -11.24 2.04
C HIS A 98 -8.49 -12.72 2.04
N PRO A 99 -7.86 -13.57 2.87
CA PRO A 99 -8.15 -15.00 2.88
C PRO A 99 -9.60 -15.34 3.21
N ILE A 100 -10.31 -14.46 3.93
CA ILE A 100 -11.75 -14.58 4.17
C ILE A 100 -12.50 -13.67 3.19
N SER A 101 -12.88 -14.22 2.04
CA SER A 101 -13.45 -13.44 0.91
C SER A 101 -14.88 -13.83 0.51
N SER A 102 -15.44 -14.86 1.12
CA SER A 102 -16.78 -15.40 0.87
C SER A 102 -17.53 -15.68 2.17
N ASP A 103 -18.84 -15.89 2.12
CA ASP A 103 -19.61 -16.38 3.27
C ASP A 103 -19.28 -17.84 3.61
N GLU A 104 -19.13 -18.63 2.56
CA GLU A 104 -18.90 -20.08 2.61
C GLU A 104 -17.48 -20.39 2.14
N GLY A 105 -16.80 -21.24 2.89
CA GLY A 105 -15.50 -21.80 2.52
C GLY A 105 -15.63 -23.25 2.07
N ASP A 106 -14.65 -23.72 1.31
CA ASP A 106 -14.46 -25.12 0.96
C ASP A 106 -13.80 -25.86 2.14
N LEU A 107 -14.64 -26.47 2.98
CA LEU A 107 -14.17 -27.16 4.19
C LEU A 107 -13.43 -28.47 3.89
N GLU A 108 -13.65 -29.09 2.73
CA GLU A 108 -12.82 -30.23 2.28
C GLU A 108 -11.38 -29.76 2.07
N ARG A 109 -11.20 -28.60 1.43
CA ARG A 109 -9.87 -27.97 1.32
C ARG A 109 -9.32 -27.52 2.66
N ALA A 110 -10.13 -26.89 3.52
CA ALA A 110 -9.68 -26.43 4.84
C ALA A 110 -9.17 -27.57 5.74
N LEU A 111 -9.72 -28.78 5.55
CA LEU A 111 -9.36 -29.99 6.28
C LEU A 111 -8.43 -30.92 5.48
N TYR A 112 -7.89 -30.46 4.35
CA TYR A 112 -6.95 -31.24 3.54
C TYR A 112 -5.76 -31.72 4.37
N GLY A 113 -5.35 -32.97 4.15
CA GLY A 113 -4.26 -33.63 4.88
C GLY A 113 -4.58 -34.02 6.34
N SER A 114 -5.69 -33.57 6.91
CA SER A 114 -6.00 -33.77 8.33
C SER A 114 -6.67 -35.12 8.65
N PHE A 115 -7.30 -35.75 7.65
CA PHE A 115 -8.16 -36.94 7.78
C PHE A 115 -9.33 -36.77 8.77
N LEU A 116 -9.69 -35.53 9.12
CA LEU A 116 -10.85 -35.23 9.95
C LEU A 116 -12.13 -35.26 9.11
N PRO A 117 -13.28 -35.65 9.69
CA PRO A 117 -14.55 -35.56 8.99
C PRO A 117 -14.90 -34.09 8.73
N VAL A 118 -15.42 -33.83 7.53
CA VAL A 118 -15.95 -32.51 7.18
C VAL A 118 -17.24 -32.28 7.97
N PRO A 119 -17.35 -31.19 8.75
CA PRO A 119 -18.55 -30.91 9.53
C PRO A 119 -19.73 -30.58 8.60
N ALA A 120 -20.93 -30.91 9.04
CA ALA A 120 -22.14 -30.52 8.33
C ALA A 120 -22.30 -28.99 8.31
N ARG A 121 -22.90 -28.44 7.25
CA ARG A 121 -23.09 -27.00 7.05
C ARG A 121 -23.82 -26.34 8.23
N GLU A 122 -24.76 -27.06 8.83
CA GLU A 122 -25.60 -26.62 9.95
C GLU A 122 -24.77 -26.33 11.21
N ALA A 123 -23.55 -26.87 11.32
CA ALA A 123 -22.63 -26.55 12.40
C ALA A 123 -22.18 -25.08 12.39
N PHE A 124 -22.33 -24.38 11.26
CA PHE A 124 -21.99 -22.97 11.11
C PHE A 124 -23.20 -22.17 10.62
N PRO A 125 -23.91 -21.45 11.51
CA PRO A 125 -25.02 -20.58 11.11
C PRO A 125 -24.58 -19.49 10.14
N ASP A 126 -25.54 -18.98 9.34
CA ASP A 126 -25.29 -17.87 8.42
C ASP A 126 -24.75 -16.63 9.16
N PRO A 127 -23.89 -15.82 8.53
CA PRO A 127 -23.34 -14.65 9.18
C PRO A 127 -24.40 -13.54 9.20
N ASP A 128 -24.56 -12.86 10.34
CA ASP A 128 -25.34 -11.62 10.38
C ASP A 128 -24.49 -10.49 9.76
N PRO A 129 -24.93 -9.84 8.67
CA PRO A 129 -24.21 -8.71 8.08
C PRO A 129 -23.88 -7.60 9.08
N SER A 130 -24.69 -7.43 10.13
CA SER A 130 -24.47 -6.41 11.16
C SER A 130 -23.21 -6.64 11.98
N ASP A 131 -22.70 -7.87 12.06
CA ASP A 131 -21.47 -8.22 12.78
C ASP A 131 -20.21 -7.77 12.05
N PHE A 132 -20.30 -7.54 10.73
CA PHE A 132 -19.17 -7.22 9.86
C PHE A 132 -19.11 -5.73 9.49
N MET A 133 -19.88 -4.88 10.19
CA MET A 133 -19.84 -3.44 10.00
C MET A 133 -18.44 -2.89 10.33
N PRO A 134 -17.84 -2.03 9.48
CA PRO A 134 -16.50 -1.51 9.68
C PRO A 134 -16.29 -0.86 11.06
N GLU A 135 -17.30 -0.19 11.61
CA GLU A 135 -17.24 0.51 12.89
C GLU A 135 -17.19 -0.44 14.10
N LYS A 136 -17.55 -1.72 13.92
CA LYS A 136 -17.48 -2.75 14.97
C LYS A 136 -16.15 -3.51 14.96
N MET A 137 -15.27 -3.24 13.99
CA MET A 137 -14.01 -3.95 13.85
C MET A 137 -12.98 -3.46 14.88
N PRO A 138 -12.09 -4.34 15.38
CA PRO A 138 -11.01 -3.91 16.27
C PRO A 138 -10.14 -2.83 15.61
N GLY A 139 -9.96 -1.70 16.29
CA GLY A 139 -9.17 -0.56 15.80
C GLY A 139 -9.86 0.25 14.69
N ALA A 140 -11.20 0.15 14.57
CA ALA A 140 -11.97 0.94 13.63
C ALA A 140 -11.80 2.45 13.89
N VAL A 141 -11.38 3.19 12.86
CA VAL A 141 -11.32 4.65 12.93
C VAL A 141 -12.65 5.21 12.43
N ILE A 142 -13.29 6.07 13.23
CA ILE A 142 -14.51 6.76 12.86
C ILE A 142 -14.17 8.22 12.55
N PRO A 143 -14.16 8.62 11.27
CA PRO A 143 -13.87 10.00 10.90
C PRO A 143 -14.98 10.95 11.36
N ALA A 144 -14.60 12.12 11.90
CA ALA A 144 -15.57 13.20 12.12
C ALA A 144 -16.27 13.57 10.79
N LYS A 145 -17.58 13.81 10.87
CA LYS A 145 -18.47 13.93 9.72
C LYS A 145 -18.06 15.07 8.76
N HIS A 146 -18.11 14.78 7.46
CA HIS A 146 -18.08 15.74 6.35
C HIS A 146 -16.90 16.73 6.29
N ALA A 147 -15.75 16.41 6.91
CA ALA A 147 -14.57 17.25 6.82
C ALA A 147 -13.60 16.74 5.74
N ARG A 148 -13.13 17.64 4.87
CA ARG A 148 -11.94 17.40 4.04
C ARG A 148 -10.72 17.99 4.73
N VAL A 149 -9.56 17.38 4.54
CA VAL A 149 -8.29 17.90 5.05
C VAL A 149 -7.61 18.69 3.94
N GLU A 150 -7.44 20.00 4.15
CA GLU A 150 -6.63 20.84 3.26
C GLU A 150 -5.14 20.59 3.52
N LEU A 151 -4.39 20.36 2.44
CA LEU A 151 -2.95 20.17 2.49
C LEU A 151 -2.21 21.44 2.13
N ASN A 152 -1.07 21.67 2.78
CA ASN A 152 -0.14 22.76 2.48
C ASN A 152 -0.81 24.15 2.46
N SER A 153 -1.75 24.40 3.39
CA SER A 153 -2.51 25.64 3.50
C SER A 153 -1.60 26.88 3.61
N GLY A 154 -2.06 28.01 3.07
CA GLY A 154 -1.37 29.31 3.17
C GLY A 154 -0.09 29.46 2.33
N ARG A 155 0.24 28.49 1.46
CA ARG A 155 1.44 28.55 0.60
C ARG A 155 1.11 28.93 -0.84
N ARG A 156 2.07 29.58 -1.50
CA ARG A 156 1.98 29.91 -2.93
C ARG A 156 2.00 28.64 -3.78
N ARG A 157 1.21 28.64 -4.85
CA ARG A 157 1.04 27.52 -5.76
C ARG A 157 1.19 27.96 -7.21
N ILE A 158 1.70 27.06 -8.03
CA ILE A 158 1.81 27.23 -9.48
C ILE A 158 1.39 25.94 -10.17
N LYS A 159 0.91 26.06 -11.42
CA LYS A 159 0.74 24.91 -12.30
C LYS A 159 1.85 24.93 -13.35
N LEU A 160 2.42 23.76 -13.61
CA LEU A 160 3.52 23.63 -14.54
C LEU A 160 3.30 22.42 -15.44
N LYS A 161 3.44 22.60 -16.75
CA LYS A 161 3.39 21.49 -17.70
C LYS A 161 4.75 20.82 -17.75
N VAL A 162 4.76 19.51 -17.59
CA VAL A 162 5.97 18.69 -17.47
C VAL A 162 5.87 17.55 -18.47
N MET A 163 6.85 17.48 -19.38
CA MET A 163 6.95 16.44 -20.41
C MET A 163 8.16 15.55 -20.15
N SER A 164 7.97 14.24 -20.19
CA SER A 164 9.06 13.26 -20.15
C SER A 164 9.58 12.99 -21.55
N LYS A 165 10.88 13.24 -21.79
CA LYS A 165 11.58 12.80 -23.00
C LYS A 165 12.50 11.59 -22.75
N GLY A 166 12.40 10.98 -21.58
CA GLY A 166 13.14 9.78 -21.26
C GLY A 166 12.59 8.54 -21.96
N ASP A 167 13.43 7.52 -22.07
CA ASP A 167 13.10 6.17 -22.54
C ASP A 167 12.64 5.25 -21.39
N ARG A 168 12.69 5.76 -20.16
CA ARG A 168 12.33 5.07 -18.92
C ARG A 168 11.36 5.90 -18.11
N PRO A 169 10.51 5.25 -17.29
CA PRO A 169 9.57 5.96 -16.44
C PRO A 169 10.29 6.76 -15.35
N ILE A 170 9.75 7.95 -15.05
CA ILE A 170 10.27 8.86 -14.02
C ILE A 170 9.18 9.10 -12.98
N GLN A 171 9.49 8.92 -11.71
CA GLN A 171 8.56 9.12 -10.61
C GLN A 171 9.12 10.14 -9.62
N VAL A 172 8.37 11.21 -9.37
CA VAL A 172 8.79 12.34 -8.53
C VAL A 172 7.94 12.38 -7.26
N GLY A 173 8.59 12.30 -6.10
CA GLY A 173 7.94 12.31 -4.80
C GLY A 173 7.46 13.69 -4.34
N SER A 174 6.49 13.70 -3.43
CA SER A 174 5.83 14.91 -2.88
C SER A 174 6.79 15.99 -2.37
N HIS A 175 7.91 15.60 -1.75
CA HIS A 175 8.85 16.50 -1.06
C HIS A 175 10.19 16.67 -1.78
N TYR A 176 10.32 16.19 -3.01
CA TYR A 176 11.51 16.40 -3.81
C TYR A 176 11.54 17.84 -4.37
N HIS A 177 12.70 18.49 -4.34
CA HIS A 177 12.87 19.83 -4.91
C HIS A 177 12.67 19.78 -6.42
N PHE A 178 11.60 20.39 -6.93
CA PHE A 178 11.12 20.10 -8.29
C PHE A 178 12.14 20.50 -9.36
N ILE A 179 12.89 21.59 -9.12
CA ILE A 179 13.99 22.06 -9.97
C ILE A 179 15.15 21.05 -10.11
N GLU A 180 15.33 20.14 -9.15
CA GLU A 180 16.41 19.13 -9.14
C GLU A 180 15.97 17.82 -9.82
N THR A 181 14.73 17.72 -10.31
CA THR A 181 14.19 16.46 -10.87
C THR A 181 14.93 16.05 -12.14
N ASN A 182 14.79 14.77 -12.52
CA ASN A 182 15.51 14.12 -13.62
C ASN A 182 15.74 15.05 -14.84
N PRO A 183 16.97 15.10 -15.40
CA PRO A 183 17.32 15.93 -16.56
C PRO A 183 16.38 15.78 -17.78
N GLN A 184 15.80 14.60 -17.96
CA GLN A 184 14.92 14.26 -19.10
C GLN A 184 13.48 14.78 -18.95
N LEU A 185 13.14 15.41 -17.82
CA LEU A 185 11.89 16.13 -17.65
C LEU A 185 12.03 17.56 -18.18
N HIS A 186 11.24 17.88 -19.18
CA HIS A 186 11.14 19.20 -19.83
C HIS A 186 10.04 20.02 -19.17
N PHE A 187 10.43 21.12 -18.53
CA PHE A 187 9.53 22.11 -17.93
C PHE A 187 10.30 23.40 -17.60
N ASP A 188 9.58 24.42 -17.14
CA ASP A 188 10.18 25.66 -16.67
C ASP A 188 10.85 25.49 -15.30
N ARG A 189 12.15 25.17 -15.33
CA ARG A 189 12.99 25.05 -14.13
C ARG A 189 13.05 26.32 -13.28
N ILE A 190 13.02 27.51 -13.89
CA ILE A 190 13.05 28.79 -13.15
C ILE A 190 11.80 28.91 -12.29
N GLN A 191 10.62 28.66 -12.86
CA GLN A 191 9.36 28.72 -12.11
C GLN A 191 9.27 27.66 -11.00
N SER A 192 9.92 26.50 -11.20
CA SER A 192 9.95 25.44 -10.19
C SER A 192 10.92 25.68 -9.01
N TYR A 193 11.74 26.75 -9.06
CA TYR A 193 12.75 27.01 -8.05
C TYR A 193 12.12 27.32 -6.68
N GLY A 194 12.46 26.51 -5.67
CA GLY A 194 11.85 26.62 -4.34
C GLY A 194 10.46 26.01 -4.22
N PHE A 195 10.05 25.19 -5.19
CA PHE A 195 8.77 24.47 -5.17
C PHE A 195 8.95 22.94 -5.10
N ARG A 196 7.89 22.27 -4.65
CA ARG A 196 7.72 20.81 -4.64
C ARG A 196 6.29 20.45 -5.06
N LEU A 197 6.00 19.18 -5.33
CA LEU A 197 4.64 18.75 -5.69
C LEU A 197 3.62 19.05 -4.58
N ASP A 198 2.46 19.58 -4.95
CA ASP A 198 1.30 19.80 -4.06
C ASP A 198 0.39 18.56 -4.04
N ILE A 199 0.90 17.48 -3.45
CA ILE A 199 0.22 16.18 -3.33
C ILE A 199 0.39 15.65 -1.90
N PRO A 200 -0.37 14.61 -1.48
CA PRO A 200 -0.22 14.02 -0.16
C PRO A 200 1.21 13.59 0.15
N ALA A 201 1.66 13.82 1.37
CA ALA A 201 3.01 13.45 1.80
C ALA A 201 3.26 11.95 1.56
N GLY A 202 4.48 11.59 1.16
CA GLY A 202 4.84 10.20 0.81
C GLY A 202 4.36 9.71 -0.57
N THR A 203 3.44 10.42 -1.24
CA THR A 203 3.01 10.06 -2.61
C THR A 203 3.94 10.65 -3.68
N SER A 204 3.67 10.31 -4.94
CA SER A 204 4.48 10.72 -6.09
C SER A 204 3.65 10.83 -7.37
N ILE A 205 4.11 11.63 -8.32
CA ILE A 205 3.59 11.63 -9.70
C ILE A 205 4.54 10.86 -10.59
N ARG A 206 3.98 9.95 -11.38
CA ARG A 206 4.70 9.13 -12.36
C ARG A 206 4.50 9.71 -13.76
N PHE A 207 5.58 9.76 -14.53
CA PHE A 207 5.65 10.16 -15.92
C PHE A 207 6.17 8.97 -16.73
N GLU A 208 5.35 8.45 -17.64
CA GLU A 208 5.81 7.45 -18.61
C GLU A 208 6.68 8.09 -19.70
N PRO A 209 7.47 7.31 -20.47
CA PRO A 209 8.17 7.83 -21.65
C PRO A 209 7.22 8.57 -22.61
N GLY A 210 7.53 9.84 -22.94
CA GLY A 210 6.71 10.69 -23.81
C GLY A 210 5.50 11.37 -23.15
N ASP A 211 5.21 11.03 -21.89
CA ASP A 211 4.05 11.53 -21.15
C ASP A 211 4.16 13.03 -20.88
N THR A 212 3.02 13.73 -20.86
CA THR A 212 2.94 15.17 -20.57
C THR A 212 1.82 15.42 -19.58
N LYS A 213 2.16 15.93 -18.40
CA LYS A 213 1.18 16.25 -17.34
C LYS A 213 1.33 17.68 -16.87
N THR A 214 0.20 18.30 -16.52
CA THR A 214 0.21 19.53 -15.74
C THR A 214 0.20 19.18 -14.27
N VAL A 215 1.24 19.56 -13.54
CA VAL A 215 1.35 19.32 -12.10
C VAL A 215 1.12 20.61 -11.32
N THR A 216 0.58 20.49 -10.11
CA THR A 216 0.52 21.61 -9.18
C THR A 216 1.72 21.53 -8.25
N LEU A 217 2.45 22.64 -8.14
CA LEU A 217 3.57 22.78 -7.24
C LEU A 217 3.21 23.76 -6.12
N VAL A 218 3.77 23.53 -4.94
CA VAL A 218 3.64 24.38 -3.75
C VAL A 218 5.01 24.77 -3.23
N GLU A 219 5.12 25.99 -2.73
CA GLU A 219 6.36 26.53 -2.18
C GLU A 219 6.85 25.71 -0.97
N ILE A 220 8.16 25.51 -0.87
CA ILE A 220 8.76 24.89 0.31
C ILE A 220 8.59 25.79 1.54
N GLY A 221 8.38 25.17 2.71
CA GLY A 221 8.25 25.89 3.98
C GLY A 221 9.58 26.04 4.74
N GLY A 222 9.50 26.40 6.02
CA GLY A 222 10.66 26.51 6.91
C GLY A 222 11.65 27.58 6.45
N HIS A 223 12.95 27.31 6.60
CA HIS A 223 14.04 28.23 6.18
C HIS A 223 14.21 28.37 4.66
N ARG A 224 13.40 27.66 3.86
CA ARG A 224 13.47 27.67 2.40
C ARG A 224 14.89 27.41 1.88
N VAL A 225 15.52 26.35 2.37
CA VAL A 225 16.87 25.92 1.96
C VAL A 225 16.76 24.63 1.16
N ILE A 226 17.30 24.63 -0.06
CA ILE A 226 17.40 23.45 -0.93
C ILE A 226 18.69 22.70 -0.58
N ARG A 227 18.57 21.38 -0.38
CA ARG A 227 19.69 20.46 -0.12
C ARG A 227 19.47 19.13 -0.83
N GLY A 228 20.57 18.47 -1.23
CA GLY A 228 20.52 17.15 -1.86
C GLY A 228 20.17 17.21 -3.35
N GLY A 229 19.40 16.24 -3.84
CA GLY A 229 19.04 16.15 -5.26
C GLY A 229 20.27 15.86 -6.13
N ASN A 230 20.43 16.62 -7.23
CA ASN A 230 21.63 16.58 -8.07
C ASN A 230 22.69 17.60 -7.64
N TRP A 231 22.46 18.27 -6.51
CA TRP A 231 23.37 19.22 -5.90
C TRP A 231 23.61 20.51 -6.71
N LEU A 232 22.67 20.92 -7.58
CA LEU A 232 22.85 22.05 -8.50
C LEU A 232 22.18 23.36 -8.04
N ALA A 233 21.12 23.26 -7.23
CA ALA A 233 20.30 24.37 -6.73
C ALA A 233 20.42 24.58 -5.21
N ASN A 234 21.51 24.09 -4.59
CA ASN A 234 21.73 24.17 -3.15
C ASN A 234 21.73 25.61 -2.58
N GLY A 235 21.23 25.71 -1.35
CA GLY A 235 21.27 26.93 -0.55
C GLY A 235 19.89 27.53 -0.31
N VAL A 236 19.89 28.72 0.30
CA VAL A 236 18.65 29.48 0.54
C VAL A 236 18.03 29.86 -0.80
N VAL A 237 16.71 29.70 -0.91
CA VAL A 237 15.94 30.10 -2.09
C VAL A 237 16.00 31.62 -2.23
N ASP A 238 16.69 32.07 -3.26
CA ASP A 238 16.84 33.47 -3.64
C ASP A 238 16.69 33.61 -5.16
N MET A 239 15.63 34.31 -5.59
CA MET A 239 15.30 34.46 -7.00
C MET A 239 16.39 35.22 -7.79
N SER A 240 17.26 35.99 -7.11
CA SER A 240 18.41 36.64 -7.76
C SER A 240 19.40 35.63 -8.37
N ARG A 241 19.41 34.40 -7.85
CA ARG A 241 20.28 33.29 -8.29
C ARG A 241 19.60 32.33 -9.26
N ALA A 242 18.32 32.54 -9.59
CA ALA A 242 17.55 31.57 -10.37
C ALA A 242 18.13 31.34 -11.77
N GLU A 243 18.50 32.42 -12.47
CA GLU A 243 19.15 32.39 -13.79
C GLU A 243 20.50 31.65 -13.75
N GLU A 244 21.32 31.93 -12.73
CA GLU A 244 22.62 31.27 -12.53
C GLU A 244 22.44 29.75 -12.32
N ILE A 245 21.47 29.37 -11.48
CA ILE A 245 21.17 27.96 -11.18
C ILE A 245 20.66 27.23 -12.42
N VAL A 246 19.76 27.84 -13.21
CA VAL A 246 19.26 27.22 -14.44
C VAL A 246 20.34 27.10 -15.51
N THR A 247 21.24 28.08 -15.61
CA THR A 247 22.42 27.97 -16.48
C THR A 247 23.29 26.77 -16.10
N LYS A 248 23.54 26.56 -14.79
CA LYS A 248 24.27 25.38 -14.28
C LYS A 248 23.54 24.07 -14.60
N LEU A 249 22.22 24.03 -14.41
CA LEU A 249 21.38 22.87 -14.74
C LEU A 249 21.45 22.55 -16.24
N GLN A 250 21.29 23.53 -17.12
CA GLN A 250 21.39 23.34 -18.57
C GLN A 250 22.78 22.84 -18.99
N THR A 251 23.84 23.39 -18.38
CA THR A 251 25.23 22.93 -18.60
C THR A 251 25.41 21.47 -18.18
N ALA A 252 24.74 21.05 -17.11
CA ALA A 252 24.71 19.66 -16.64
C ALA A 252 23.72 18.77 -17.41
N GLY A 253 23.11 19.26 -18.50
CA GLY A 253 22.23 18.49 -19.38
C GLY A 253 20.76 18.43 -18.94
N PHE A 254 20.34 19.26 -17.98
CA PHE A 254 18.94 19.30 -17.56
C PHE A 254 18.11 20.13 -18.54
N ALA A 255 17.03 19.52 -19.02
CA ALA A 255 16.09 20.20 -19.88
C ALA A 255 15.41 21.36 -19.15
N HIS A 256 15.31 22.50 -19.84
CA HIS A 256 14.58 23.68 -19.41
C HIS A 256 13.81 24.22 -20.61
N VAL A 257 12.52 24.48 -20.42
CA VAL A 257 11.64 25.08 -21.42
C VAL A 257 10.88 26.20 -20.72
N PRO A 258 11.18 27.48 -21.01
CA PRO A 258 10.43 28.60 -20.46
C PRO A 258 8.95 28.48 -20.81
N GLU A 259 8.07 28.66 -19.83
CA GLU A 259 6.64 28.81 -20.07
C GLU A 259 6.22 30.24 -19.72
N PRO A 260 5.31 30.88 -20.49
CA PRO A 260 4.76 32.16 -20.07
C PRO A 260 4.13 32.01 -18.69
N GLN A 261 4.40 32.97 -17.81
CA GLN A 261 3.89 32.95 -16.45
C GLN A 261 2.36 32.99 -16.50
N ALA A 262 1.72 31.85 -16.26
CA ALA A 262 0.27 31.78 -16.21
C ALA A 262 -0.23 32.62 -15.03
N ASP A 263 -1.33 33.33 -15.24
CA ASP A 263 -1.95 34.16 -14.21
C ASP A 263 -2.15 33.36 -12.92
N SER A 264 -1.56 33.86 -11.84
CA SER A 264 -1.54 33.26 -10.50
C SER A 264 -2.92 33.25 -9.78
N VAL A 265 -4.01 33.31 -10.54
CA VAL A 265 -5.38 33.34 -10.04
C VAL A 265 -5.67 32.01 -9.33
N LEU A 266 -5.56 32.08 -7.99
CA LEU A 266 -6.00 31.12 -6.99
C LEU A 266 -6.01 29.66 -7.48
N VAL A 267 -4.83 29.08 -7.71
CA VAL A 267 -4.71 27.63 -7.85
C VAL A 267 -5.21 27.01 -6.54
N ALA A 268 -6.37 26.34 -6.61
CA ALA A 268 -7.00 25.71 -5.46
C ALA A 268 -6.01 24.74 -4.78
N GLY A 269 -6.00 24.78 -3.44
CA GLY A 269 -5.17 23.86 -2.67
C GLY A 269 -5.62 22.42 -2.82
N PHE A 270 -4.67 21.49 -2.76
CA PHE A 270 -5.01 20.09 -2.67
C PHE A 270 -5.73 19.81 -1.35
N SER A 271 -6.88 19.16 -1.43
CA SER A 271 -7.59 18.62 -0.25
C SER A 271 -7.88 17.14 -0.46
N MET A 272 -8.02 16.40 0.63
CA MET A 272 -8.37 14.98 0.59
C MET A 272 -9.48 14.66 1.58
N GLU A 273 -10.23 13.60 1.27
CA GLU A 273 -11.22 13.05 2.21
C GLU A 273 -10.53 12.61 3.50
N ARG A 274 -11.18 12.86 4.63
CA ARG A 274 -10.59 12.57 5.95
C ARG A 274 -10.40 11.08 6.18
N GLU A 275 -11.28 10.24 5.66
CA GLU A 275 -11.08 8.79 5.64
C GLU A 275 -9.80 8.38 4.88
N ALA A 276 -9.54 9.00 3.73
CA ALA A 276 -8.30 8.77 2.98
C ALA A 276 -7.07 9.29 3.73
N TYR A 277 -7.19 10.42 4.43
CA TYR A 277 -6.13 10.95 5.29
C TYR A 277 -5.81 9.96 6.41
N SER A 278 -6.82 9.48 7.12
CA SER A 278 -6.63 8.58 8.27
C SER A 278 -6.04 7.24 7.85
N ARG A 279 -6.37 6.72 6.66
CA ARG A 279 -5.71 5.53 6.09
C ARG A 279 -4.22 5.73 5.78
N MET A 280 -3.82 6.94 5.36
CA MET A 280 -2.44 7.23 4.96
C MET A 280 -1.54 7.65 6.11
N PHE A 281 -2.08 8.46 7.04
CA PHE A 281 -1.30 9.16 8.05
C PHE A 281 -1.73 8.82 9.49
N GLY A 282 -2.78 8.01 9.65
CA GLY A 282 -3.45 7.82 10.92
C GLY A 282 -4.49 8.91 11.22
N PRO A 283 -5.33 8.68 12.24
CA PRO A 283 -6.40 9.60 12.61
C PRO A 283 -5.87 10.98 13.01
N THR A 284 -6.71 12.00 12.86
CA THR A 284 -6.40 13.39 13.20
C THR A 284 -7.45 13.98 14.14
N THR A 285 -7.23 15.21 14.62
CA THR A 285 -8.05 15.88 15.65
C THR A 285 -9.54 15.79 15.35
N GLY A 286 -10.30 15.11 16.22
CA GLY A 286 -11.74 14.88 16.10
C GLY A 286 -12.15 13.49 15.60
N ASP A 287 -11.20 12.66 15.14
CA ASP A 287 -11.44 11.24 14.89
C ASP A 287 -11.61 10.45 16.18
N LEU A 288 -12.37 9.35 16.12
CA LEU A 288 -12.48 8.36 17.19
C LEU A 288 -11.79 7.05 16.77
N ILE A 289 -11.28 6.31 17.75
CA ILE A 289 -10.69 4.96 17.62
C ILE A 289 -11.33 4.07 18.68
#